data_AF-A0A2R4FXA6-F1
#
_entry.id   AF-A0A2R4FXA6-F1
#
_cell.length_a   1.000
_cell.length_b   1.000
_cell.length_c   1.000
_cell.angle_alpha   90.00
_cell.angle_beta   90.00
_cell.angle_gamma   90.00
#
_symmetry.space_group_name_H-M   'P 1'
#
loop_
_entity.id
_entity.type
_entity.pdbx_description
1 polymer ?
#
loop_
_entity_poly.entity_id
_entity_poly.type
_entity_poly.pdbx_seq_one_letter_code
_entity_poly.pdbx_strand_id
1 'polypeptide(L)' 'FSTVQFLRKLADVGQAVLVTIHQPSAQLFAQFDTLLLLAKGGRTVYFGDIGDDAQAVKDYFGRYGCPCPEEAN' A
#
# COMPACT_ATOMS: atom_id res chain seq x y z
N PHE A 1 -10.64 6.44 -11.05
CA PHE A 1 -10.86 4.99 -11.14
C PHE A 1 -10.24 4.35 -12.39
N SER A 2 -10.44 4.91 -13.59
CA SER A 2 -9.95 4.32 -14.85
C SER A 2 -8.44 4.10 -14.93
N THR A 3 -7.61 5.03 -14.44
CA THR A 3 -6.13 4.91 -14.53
C THR A 3 -5.58 3.76 -13.70
N VAL A 4 -5.96 3.64 -12.42
CA VAL A 4 -5.42 2.57 -11.55
C VAL A 4 -5.92 1.20 -12.01
N GLN A 5 -7.15 1.10 -12.51
CA GLN A 5 -7.65 -0.14 -13.11
C GLN A 5 -6.85 -0.53 -14.37
N PHE A 6 -6.46 0.44 -15.20
CA PHE A 6 -5.60 0.16 -16.35
C PHE A 6 -4.21 -0.30 -15.92
N LEU A 7 -3.61 0.37 -14.95
CA LEU A 7 -2.32 -0.03 -14.38
C LEU A 7 -2.37 -1.43 -13.75
N ARG A 8 -3.48 -1.76 -13.06
CA ARG A 8 -3.73 -3.09 -12.51
C ARG A 8 -3.75 -4.16 -13.62
N LYS A 9 -4.44 -3.90 -14.73
CA LYS A 9 -4.44 -4.82 -15.89
C LYS A 9 -3.05 -5.05 -16.48
N LEU A 10 -2.19 -4.03 -16.50
CA LEU A 10 -0.80 -4.18 -16.93
C LEU A 10 0.00 -5.07 -15.95
N ALA A 11 -0.20 -4.87 -14.64
CA ALA A 11 0.41 -5.71 -13.62
C ALA A 11 -0.04 -7.17 -13.73
N ASP A 12 -1.34 -7.40 -13.97
CA ASP A 12 -1.91 -8.75 -14.11
C ASP A 12 -1.36 -9.55 -15.31
N VAL A 13 -0.85 -8.86 -16.35
CA VAL A 13 -0.15 -9.51 -17.49
C VAL A 13 1.37 -9.63 -17.29
N GLY A 14 1.86 -9.36 -16.08
CA GLY A 14 3.26 -9.52 -15.69
C GLY A 14 4.15 -8.29 -15.87
N GLN A 15 3.57 -7.13 -16.21
CA GLN A 15 4.35 -5.90 -16.31
C GLN A 15 4.58 -5.30 -14.91
N ALA A 16 5.84 -5.02 -14.56
CA ALA A 16 6.14 -4.29 -13.33
C ALA A 16 5.59 -2.85 -13.42
N VAL A 17 4.80 -2.44 -12.43
CA VAL A 17 4.22 -1.10 -12.33
C VAL A 17 4.67 -0.46 -11.00
N LEU A 18 5.31 0.70 -11.10
CA LEU A 18 5.67 1.52 -9.94
C LEU A 18 4.90 2.84 -10.01
N VAL A 19 4.20 3.18 -8.94
CA VAL A 19 3.45 4.43 -8.82
C VAL A 19 3.73 5.12 -7.49
N THR A 20 3.74 6.45 -7.52
CA THR A 20 3.63 7.28 -6.32
C THR A 20 2.22 7.85 -6.25
N ILE A 21 1.61 7.75 -5.08
CA ILE A 21 0.23 8.21 -4.87
C ILE A 21 0.21 9.08 -3.62
N HIS A 22 -0.38 10.27 -3.76
CA HIS A 22 -0.65 11.13 -2.63
C HIS A 22 -2.08 10.87 -2.16
N GLN A 23 -2.22 10.27 -0.97
CA GLN A 23 -3.48 10.06 -0.25
C GLN A 23 -4.51 9.17 -1.00
N PRO A 24 -4.25 7.87 -1.15
CA PRO A 24 -5.26 6.95 -1.67
C PRO A 24 -6.44 6.83 -0.71
N SER A 25 -7.65 6.58 -1.23
CA SER A 25 -8.73 6.03 -0.43
C SER A 25 -8.44 4.56 -0.06
N ALA A 26 -9.09 4.04 0.98
CA ALA A 26 -8.99 2.63 1.39
C ALA A 26 -9.19 1.66 0.21
N GLN A 27 -10.25 1.88 -0.56
CA GLN A 27 -10.57 1.07 -1.74
C GLN A 27 -9.48 1.12 -2.81
N LEU A 28 -8.84 2.29 -3.00
CA LEU A 28 -7.76 2.43 -3.96
C LEU A 28 -6.48 1.76 -3.45
N PHE A 29 -6.19 1.91 -2.16
CA PHE A 29 -5.04 1.30 -1.51
C PHE A 29 -5.06 -0.23 -1.62
N ALA A 30 -6.24 -0.84 -1.48
CA ALA A 30 -6.46 -2.28 -1.62
C ALA A 30 -6.24 -2.82 -3.06
N GLN A 31 -5.97 -1.98 -4.06
CA GLN A 31 -5.65 -2.43 -5.43
C GLN A 31 -4.16 -2.70 -5.66
N PHE A 32 -3.30 -2.33 -4.71
CA PHE A 32 -1.85 -2.49 -4.81
C PHE A 32 -1.38 -3.74 -4.07
N ASP A 33 -0.33 -4.37 -4.59
CA ASP A 33 0.23 -5.59 -4.00
C ASP A 33 1.27 -5.28 -2.91
N THR A 34 2.18 -4.35 -3.18
CA THR A 34 3.34 -4.04 -2.34
C THR A 34 3.40 -2.55 -2.03
N LEU A 35 3.69 -2.19 -0.77
CA LEU A 35 3.89 -0.81 -0.32
C LEU A 35 5.38 -0.54 -0.06
N LEU A 36 5.92 0.50 -0.68
CA LEU A 36 7.16 1.15 -0.26
C LEU A 36 6.83 2.47 0.44
N LEU A 37 6.95 2.49 1.77
CA LEU A 37 6.70 3.68 2.58
C LEU A 37 8.01 4.34 2.99
N LEU A 38 8.14 5.64 2.69
CA LEU A 38 9.33 6.43 3.01
C LEU A 38 9.03 7.51 4.06
N ALA A 39 9.92 7.65 5.03
CA ALA A 39 9.99 8.78 5.93
C ALA A 39 10.78 9.94 5.31
N LYS A 40 10.74 11.10 5.99
CA LYS A 40 11.52 12.27 5.62
C LYS A 40 13.00 11.91 5.44
N GLY A 41 13.57 12.39 4.33
CA GLY A 41 14.94 12.09 3.90
C GLY A 41 15.09 10.80 3.10
N GLY A 42 13.99 10.20 2.61
CA GLY A 42 14.03 9.01 1.75
C GLY A 42 14.32 7.71 2.51
N ARG A 43 14.18 7.70 3.85
CA ARG A 43 14.42 6.51 4.66
C ARG A 43 13.23 5.57 4.58
N THR A 44 13.47 4.31 4.22
CA THR A 44 12.42 3.29 4.18
C THR A 44 11.91 2.99 5.59
N VAL A 45 10.60 3.09 5.76
CA VAL A 45 9.88 2.72 7.00
C VAL A 45 9.25 1.34 6.86
N TYR A 46 8.78 1.01 5.66
CA TYR A 46 8.16 -0.25 5.33
C TYR A 46 8.40 -0.56 3.86
N PHE A 47 8.73 -1.82 3.56
CA PHE A 47 8.74 -2.35 2.21
C PHE A 47 8.29 -3.80 2.23
N GLY A 48 7.13 -4.09 1.65
CA GLY A 48 6.53 -5.42 1.69
C GLY A 48 5.10 -5.45 1.18
N ASP A 49 4.51 -6.64 1.22
CA ASP A 49 3.15 -6.90 0.75
C ASP A 49 2.11 -6.19 1.61
N ILE A 50 1.11 -5.58 0.98
CA ILE A 50 0.02 -4.92 1.71
C ILE A 50 -0.83 -5.96 2.44
N GLY A 51 -1.08 -7.09 1.78
CA GLY A 51 -1.96 -8.15 2.27
C GLY A 51 -3.44 -7.78 2.21
N ASP A 52 -4.30 -8.76 2.42
CA ASP A 52 -5.74 -8.56 2.48
C ASP A 52 -6.09 -7.55 3.59
N ASP A 53 -6.92 -6.56 3.27
CA ASP A 53 -7.30 -5.47 4.19
C ASP A 53 -6.10 -4.80 4.88
N ALA A 54 -4.97 -4.69 4.17
CA ALA A 54 -3.73 -4.11 4.69
C ALA A 54 -3.14 -4.84 5.91
N GLN A 55 -3.52 -6.10 6.16
CA GLN A 55 -3.18 -6.80 7.41
C GLN A 55 -1.67 -6.89 7.65
N ALA A 56 -0.87 -7.12 6.61
CA ALA A 56 0.59 -7.20 6.76
C ALA A 56 1.20 -5.86 7.18
N VAL A 57 0.64 -4.74 6.73
CA VAL A 57 1.04 -3.39 7.13
C VAL A 57 0.57 -3.11 8.57
N LYS A 58 -0.68 -3.44 8.90
CA LYS A 58 -1.27 -3.30 10.24
C LYS A 58 -0.45 -4.08 11.28
N ASP A 59 -0.09 -5.33 10.98
CA ASP A 59 0.72 -6.18 11.84
C ASP A 59 2.13 -5.60 12.05
N TYR A 60 2.75 -5.09 10.97
CA TYR A 60 4.08 -4.50 11.06
C TYR A 60 4.10 -3.32 12.04
N PHE A 61 3.22 -2.34 11.86
CA PHE A 61 3.16 -1.18 12.75
C PHE A 61 2.66 -1.53 14.15
N GLY A 62 1.75 -2.51 14.27
CA GLY A 62 1.28 -3.04 15.55
C GLY A 62 2.41 -3.60 16.42
N ARG A 63 3.38 -4.30 15.82
CA ARG A 63 4.59 -4.81 16.53
C ARG A 63 5.48 -3.70 17.10
N TYR A 64 5.39 -2.49 16.56
CA TYR A 64 6.10 -1.31 17.05
C TYR A 64 5.25 -0.42 17.98
N GLY A 65 4.10 -0.94 18.46
CA GLY A 65 3.23 -0.21 19.39
C GLY A 65 2.29 0.79 18.73
N CYS A 66 2.12 0.71 17.41
CA CYS A 66 1.24 1.58 16.63
C CYS A 66 0.11 0.76 15.97
N PRO A 67 -0.85 0.20 16.74
CA PRO A 67 -1.97 -0.54 16.17
C PRO A 67 -2.85 0.39 15.32
N CYS A 68 -3.38 -0.14 14.22
CA CYS A 68 -4.31 0.60 13.37
C CYS A 68 -5.67 0.74 14.09
N PRO A 69 -6.23 1.96 14.26
CA PRO A 69 -7.56 2.14 14.83
C PRO A 69 -8.66 1.52 13.96
N GLU A 70 -9.74 1.03 14.58
CA GLU A 70 -10.86 0.39 13.86
C GLU A 70 -11.57 1.33 12.87
N GLU A 71 -11.63 2.62 13.19
CA GLU A 71 -12.29 3.64 12.35
C GLU A 71 -11.33 4.34 11.37
N ALA A 72 -10.08 3.87 11.25
CA ALA A 72 -9.13 4.43 10.31
C ALA A 72 -9.46 4.00 8.86
N ASN A 73 -9.09 4.85 7.90
CA ASN A 73 -9.14 4.54 6.47
C ASN A 73 -8.26 3.33 6.10
#